data_AF-K3W6W3-F1
#
_entry.id   AF-K3W6W3-F1
#
_cell.length_a   1.000
_cell.length_b   1.000
_cell.length_c   1.000
_cell.angle_alpha   90.00
_cell.angle_beta   90.00
_cell.angle_gamma   90.00
#
_symmetry.space_group_name_H-M   'P 1'
#
loop_
_entity.id
_entity.type
_entity.pdbx_description
1 polymer ?
#
loop_
_entity_poly.entity_id
_entity_poly.type
_entity_poly.pdbx_seq_one_letter_code
_entity_poly.pdbx_strand_id
1 'polypeptide(L)'
;MVQIDDEIIAIHRFVAEIYAKKFPELDSLVPNALDYVRVVKAIGNEMDMTVVDLSKLLPSAAIIGISVTGSGTSGKQLSAEDLKTCMDACDELLSLDKDKSMILGFVESRMSYLAPNVSQLVGTRIAAQLIGLAGGVANLSRIPSCNLQVLGQQKKVLSGFSSAAALKHTGIIFYADVIQNVPPYLRMKACRALAGKIALMARVDSQPHQSDREGKVGAQFRDELIAKMEKWQEPQKAKTKKALPIPDEKPRRKRGGKRYRKMKERLQMTDVRREINRQSFATADEEYGDNAMGITAGRLGQEGSGNLRIVRKEQKQMAKKLKAASFASASKAPMSGLASSLAFTPVQGIELMNPEAAKARVKAANDKYFAANSGFVSIVKKP
;
A
#
# COMPACT_ATOMS: atom_id res chain seq x y z
N MET A 1 -14.00 -21.36 14.67
CA MET A 1 -13.27 -20.06 14.66
C MET A 1 -13.71 -19.20 13.49
N VAL A 2 -13.39 -19.58 12.24
CA VAL A 2 -13.84 -18.82 11.05
C VAL A 2 -15.36 -18.60 11.04
N GLN A 3 -16.14 -19.65 11.30
CA GLN A 3 -17.61 -19.54 11.39
C GLN A 3 -18.07 -18.61 12.53
N ILE A 4 -17.35 -18.57 13.66
CA ILE A 4 -17.68 -17.65 14.77
C ILE A 4 -17.40 -16.22 14.33
N ASP A 5 -16.33 -15.99 13.56
CA ASP A 5 -16.01 -14.67 13.03
C ASP A 5 -17.04 -14.18 12.01
N ASP A 6 -17.52 -15.08 11.14
CA ASP A 6 -18.61 -14.78 10.20
C ASP A 6 -19.91 -14.44 10.96
N GLU A 7 -20.23 -15.19 12.02
CA GLU A 7 -21.40 -14.93 12.87
C GLU A 7 -21.29 -13.60 13.63
N ILE A 8 -20.11 -13.28 14.18
CA ILE A 8 -19.84 -11.98 14.82
C ILE A 8 -20.10 -10.84 13.82
N ILE A 9 -19.71 -10.99 12.56
CA ILE A 9 -19.96 -9.98 11.52
C ILE A 9 -21.45 -9.90 11.17
N ALA A 10 -22.16 -11.02 11.11
CA ALA A 10 -23.59 -11.07 10.85
C ALA A 10 -24.39 -10.37 11.97
N ILE A 11 -24.11 -10.73 13.23
CA ILE A 11 -24.76 -10.11 14.40
C ILE A 11 -24.41 -8.62 14.50
N HIS A 12 -23.16 -8.23 14.23
CA HIS A 12 -22.79 -6.81 14.18
C HIS A 12 -23.63 -6.02 13.19
N ARG A 13 -23.85 -6.55 11.98
CA ARG A 13 -24.71 -5.90 10.98
C ARG A 13 -26.15 -5.81 11.45
N PHE A 14 -26.67 -6.88 12.05
CA PHE A 14 -28.02 -6.90 12.61
C PHE A 14 -28.22 -5.85 13.69
N VAL A 15 -27.30 -5.76 14.66
CA VAL A 15 -27.31 -4.72 15.71
C VAL A 15 -27.20 -3.34 15.09
N ALA A 16 -26.33 -3.14 14.09
CA ALA A 16 -26.16 -1.86 13.42
C ALA A 16 -27.43 -1.41 12.67
N GLU A 17 -28.15 -2.33 12.02
CA GLU A 17 -29.41 -2.03 11.34
C GLU A 17 -30.51 -1.59 12.31
N ILE A 18 -30.64 -2.26 13.45
CA ILE A 18 -31.63 -1.89 14.48
C ILE A 18 -31.25 -0.54 15.10
N TYR A 19 -29.97 -0.38 15.48
CA TYR A 19 -29.49 0.80 16.19
C TYR A 19 -29.35 2.03 15.28
N ALA A 20 -29.30 1.86 13.96
CA ALA A 20 -29.29 2.96 12.98
C ALA A 20 -30.50 3.90 13.11
N LYS A 21 -31.64 3.42 13.63
CA LYS A 21 -32.82 4.27 13.91
C LYS A 21 -32.52 5.37 14.94
N LYS A 22 -31.61 5.09 15.89
CA LYS A 22 -31.20 6.01 16.96
C LYS A 22 -29.89 6.72 16.65
N PHE A 23 -28.88 5.99 16.16
CA PHE A 23 -27.57 6.55 15.92
C PHE A 23 -27.00 5.98 14.62
N PRO A 24 -27.38 6.54 13.45
CA PRO A 24 -26.94 6.03 12.15
C PRO A 24 -25.43 6.22 11.91
N GLU A 25 -24.81 7.21 12.54
CA GLU A 25 -23.40 7.55 12.33
C GLU A 25 -22.42 6.66 13.11
N LEU A 26 -22.91 5.82 14.04
CA LEU A 26 -22.05 5.08 14.98
C LEU A 26 -21.18 4.04 14.26
N ASP A 27 -21.72 3.38 13.23
CA ASP A 27 -21.01 2.34 12.45
C ASP A 27 -19.81 2.94 11.69
N SER A 28 -19.94 4.20 11.23
CA SER A 28 -18.86 4.93 10.58
C SER A 28 -17.75 5.33 11.58
N LEU A 29 -18.11 5.63 12.83
CA LEU A 29 -17.17 6.06 13.86
C LEU A 29 -16.41 4.88 14.48
N VAL A 30 -17.10 3.75 14.72
CA VAL A 30 -16.54 2.58 15.40
C VAL A 30 -16.65 1.36 14.47
N PRO A 31 -15.63 1.10 13.63
CA PRO A 31 -15.66 0.01 12.64
C PRO A 31 -15.41 -1.38 13.25
N ASN A 32 -14.98 -1.45 14.51
CA ASN A 32 -14.68 -2.71 15.19
C ASN A 32 -15.94 -3.25 15.85
N ALA A 33 -16.34 -4.48 15.49
CA ALA A 33 -17.60 -5.07 15.93
C ALA A 33 -17.72 -5.20 17.45
N LEU A 34 -16.64 -5.63 18.11
CA LEU A 34 -16.64 -5.80 19.58
C LEU A 34 -16.78 -4.46 20.30
N ASP A 35 -16.08 -3.42 19.82
CA ASP A 35 -16.13 -2.10 20.43
C ASP A 35 -17.49 -1.45 20.17
N TYR A 36 -18.05 -1.63 18.97
CA TYR A 36 -19.37 -1.14 18.59
C TYR A 36 -20.45 -1.66 19.54
N VAL A 37 -20.51 -2.98 19.75
CA VAL A 37 -21.49 -3.60 20.65
C VAL A 37 -21.32 -3.14 22.10
N ARG A 38 -20.09 -3.01 22.59
CA ARG A 38 -19.84 -2.51 23.94
C ARG A 38 -20.32 -1.07 24.12
N VAL A 39 -20.16 -0.24 23.08
CA VAL A 39 -20.63 1.15 23.07
C VAL A 39 -22.16 1.20 23.00
N VAL A 40 -22.80 0.41 22.14
CA VAL A 40 -24.26 0.31 22.06
C VAL A 40 -24.85 -0.10 23.40
N LYS A 41 -24.25 -1.11 24.06
CA LYS A 41 -24.67 -1.55 25.40
C LYS A 41 -24.50 -0.48 26.47
N ALA A 42 -23.44 0.33 26.39
CA ALA A 42 -23.20 1.41 27.35
C ALA A 42 -24.16 2.60 27.15
N ILE A 43 -24.49 2.94 25.90
CA ILE A 43 -25.38 4.08 25.58
C ILE A 43 -26.87 3.71 25.76
N GLY A 44 -27.28 2.53 25.31
CA GLY A 44 -28.69 2.11 25.35
C GLY A 44 -29.63 3.11 24.65
N ASN A 45 -30.72 3.51 25.32
CA ASN A 45 -31.67 4.50 24.78
C ASN A 45 -31.37 5.94 25.19
N GLU A 46 -30.31 6.19 25.95
CA GLU A 46 -29.99 7.55 26.41
C GLU A 46 -29.63 8.45 25.21
N MET A 47 -30.20 9.66 25.19
CA MET A 47 -29.92 10.67 24.17
C MET A 47 -28.79 11.61 24.58
N ASP A 48 -28.64 11.83 25.89
CA ASP A 48 -27.60 12.70 26.44
C ASP A 48 -26.29 11.92 26.60
N MET A 49 -25.38 12.12 25.64
CA MET A 49 -24.07 11.45 25.60
C MET A 49 -23.12 11.88 26.72
N THR A 50 -23.44 12.94 27.48
CA THR A 50 -22.65 13.41 28.62
C THR A 50 -22.83 12.55 29.88
N VAL A 51 -23.94 11.82 29.98
CA VAL A 51 -24.26 10.96 31.12
C VAL A 51 -23.52 9.62 31.03
N VAL A 52 -23.18 9.19 29.81
CA VAL A 52 -22.59 7.88 29.54
C VAL A 52 -21.07 7.94 29.59
N ASP A 53 -20.46 7.18 30.49
CA ASP A 53 -19.00 7.08 30.57
C ASP A 53 -18.45 6.04 29.56
N LEU A 54 -17.84 6.53 28.48
CA LEU A 54 -17.22 5.72 27.43
C LEU A 54 -15.69 5.61 27.58
N SER A 55 -15.11 6.20 28.63
CA SER A 55 -13.65 6.31 28.83
C SER A 55 -12.93 4.95 28.90
N LYS A 56 -13.61 3.93 29.42
CA LYS A 56 -13.07 2.56 29.56
C LYS A 56 -13.08 1.76 28.26
N LEU A 57 -13.87 2.17 27.27
CA LEU A 57 -14.12 1.40 26.06
C LEU A 57 -13.32 1.92 24.87
N LEU A 58 -13.22 3.23 24.72
CA LEU A 58 -12.66 3.87 23.54
C LEU A 58 -11.57 4.91 23.89
N PRO A 59 -10.62 5.17 22.97
CA PRO A 59 -9.70 6.29 23.11
C PRO A 59 -10.43 7.63 23.11
N SER A 60 -9.89 8.65 23.80
CA SER A 60 -10.50 9.98 23.92
C SER A 60 -10.88 10.64 22.58
N ALA A 61 -10.10 10.39 21.52
CA ALA A 61 -10.41 10.91 20.18
C ALA A 61 -11.72 10.35 19.60
N ALA A 62 -12.01 9.07 19.82
CA ALA A 62 -13.27 8.46 19.39
C ALA A 62 -14.44 8.93 20.25
N ILE A 63 -14.22 9.14 21.56
CA ILE A 63 -15.24 9.66 22.48
C ILE A 63 -15.70 11.06 22.05
N ILE A 64 -14.76 11.96 21.73
CA ILE A 64 -15.09 13.30 21.23
C ILE A 64 -15.88 13.21 19.93
N GLY A 65 -15.47 12.31 19.02
CA GLY A 65 -16.20 12.04 17.78
C GLY A 65 -17.66 11.67 18.07
N ILE A 66 -17.88 10.66 18.92
CA ILE A 66 -19.21 10.17 19.31
C ILE A 66 -20.02 11.25 20.03
N SER A 67 -19.44 12.05 20.91
CA SER A 67 -20.17 13.12 21.62
C SER A 67 -20.60 14.24 20.67
N VAL A 68 -19.74 14.63 19.73
CA VAL A 68 -20.05 15.71 18.78
C VAL A 68 -21.12 15.26 17.78
N THR A 69 -20.97 14.06 17.21
CA THR A 69 -21.99 13.49 16.31
C THR A 69 -23.27 13.19 17.08
N GLY A 70 -23.15 12.69 18.32
CA GLY A 70 -24.24 12.41 19.25
C GLY A 70 -25.17 13.61 19.45
N SER A 71 -24.60 14.76 19.80
CA SER A 71 -25.35 16.01 19.98
C SER A 71 -26.01 16.51 18.68
N GLY A 72 -25.45 16.15 17.51
CA GLY A 72 -25.97 16.50 16.19
C GLY A 72 -26.84 15.41 15.55
N THR A 73 -27.08 14.28 16.22
CA THR A 73 -27.79 13.15 15.60
C THR A 73 -29.27 13.48 15.38
N SER A 74 -29.77 13.08 14.21
CA SER A 74 -31.19 13.18 13.83
C SER A 74 -32.03 11.96 14.22
N GLY A 75 -31.45 11.03 14.99
CA GLY A 75 -32.09 9.77 15.34
C GLY A 75 -33.17 9.92 16.42
N LYS A 76 -33.96 8.85 16.58
CA LYS A 76 -35.07 8.78 17.54
C LYS A 76 -34.81 7.67 18.55
N GLN A 77 -35.44 7.77 19.72
CA GLN A 77 -35.41 6.70 20.71
C GLN A 77 -36.01 5.41 20.12
N LEU A 78 -35.40 4.26 20.42
CA LEU A 78 -35.94 2.96 20.02
C LEU A 78 -37.16 2.59 20.85
N SER A 79 -38.03 1.75 20.28
CA SER A 79 -39.08 1.07 21.04
C SER A 79 -38.47 0.13 22.08
N ALA A 80 -39.22 -0.19 23.14
CA ALA A 80 -38.75 -1.11 24.18
C ALA A 80 -38.46 -2.52 23.62
N GLU A 81 -39.23 -2.96 22.60
CA GLU A 81 -39.03 -4.24 21.91
C GLU A 81 -37.75 -4.26 21.08
N ASP A 82 -37.52 -3.22 20.27
CA ASP A 82 -36.31 -3.07 19.45
C ASP A 82 -35.06 -2.92 20.33
N LEU A 83 -35.18 -2.22 21.47
CA LEU A 83 -34.08 -2.09 22.42
C LEU A 83 -33.74 -3.43 23.07
N LYS A 84 -34.74 -4.18 23.51
CA LYS A 84 -34.52 -5.49 24.14
C LYS A 84 -33.83 -6.45 23.17
N THR A 85 -34.36 -6.56 21.95
CA THR A 85 -33.75 -7.39 20.89
C THR A 85 -32.31 -6.96 20.56
N CYS A 86 -32.05 -5.65 20.53
CA CYS A 86 -30.70 -5.12 20.34
C CYS A 86 -29.75 -5.50 21.48
N MET A 87 -30.21 -5.38 22.74
CA MET A 87 -29.41 -5.75 23.93
C MET A 87 -29.15 -7.25 24.01
N ASP A 88 -30.14 -8.08 23.70
CA ASP A 88 -30.00 -9.54 23.67
C ASP A 88 -28.96 -9.96 22.61
N ALA A 89 -29.00 -9.36 21.41
CA ALA A 89 -28.01 -9.59 20.36
C ALA A 89 -26.60 -9.11 20.74
N CYS A 90 -26.51 -7.99 21.48
CA CYS A 90 -25.25 -7.51 22.03
C CYS A 90 -24.63 -8.51 23.03
N ASP A 91 -25.45 -9.11 23.88
CA ASP A 91 -25.02 -10.12 24.85
C ASP A 91 -24.61 -11.44 24.20
N GLU A 92 -25.35 -11.86 23.17
CA GLU A 92 -24.98 -12.99 22.33
C GLU A 92 -23.60 -12.78 21.69
N LEU A 93 -23.36 -11.63 21.07
CA LEU A 93 -22.06 -11.32 20.45
C LEU A 93 -20.91 -11.33 21.49
N LEU A 94 -21.14 -10.83 22.70
CA LEU A 94 -20.17 -10.89 23.79
C LEU A 94 -19.92 -12.32 24.31
N SER A 95 -20.93 -13.19 24.26
CA SER A 95 -20.75 -14.62 24.58
C SER A 95 -19.91 -15.33 23.51
N LEU A 96 -20.16 -15.06 22.23
CA LEU A 96 -19.37 -15.60 21.12
C LEU A 96 -17.90 -15.18 21.18
N ASP A 97 -17.60 -13.94 21.60
CA ASP A 97 -16.22 -13.49 21.81
C ASP A 97 -15.52 -14.27 22.94
N LYS A 98 -16.23 -14.54 24.04
CA LYS A 98 -15.71 -15.37 25.14
C LYS A 98 -15.45 -16.80 24.67
N ASP A 99 -16.37 -17.41 23.93
CA ASP A 99 -16.22 -18.76 23.41
C ASP A 99 -15.05 -18.83 22.41
N LYS A 100 -14.92 -17.82 21.54
CA LYS A 100 -13.77 -17.68 20.65
C LYS A 100 -12.46 -17.62 21.44
N SER A 101 -12.41 -16.86 22.53
CA SER A 101 -11.22 -16.76 23.39
C SER A 101 -10.89 -18.09 24.08
N MET A 102 -11.91 -18.85 24.50
CA MET A 102 -11.75 -20.18 25.08
C MET A 102 -11.17 -21.17 24.07
N ILE A 103 -11.69 -21.17 22.84
CA ILE A 103 -11.17 -22.01 21.74
C ILE A 103 -9.72 -21.62 21.40
N LEU A 104 -9.40 -20.32 21.37
CA LEU A 104 -8.02 -19.87 21.16
C LEU A 104 -7.08 -20.38 22.25
N GLY A 105 -7.49 -20.30 23.52
CA GLY A 105 -6.71 -20.83 24.64
C GLY A 105 -6.50 -22.35 24.53
N PHE A 106 -7.52 -23.09 24.09
CA PHE A 106 -7.40 -24.52 23.82
C PHE A 106 -6.40 -24.81 22.70
N VAL A 107 -6.48 -24.10 21.57
CA VAL A 107 -5.55 -24.24 20.44
C VAL A 107 -4.13 -23.86 20.84
N GLU A 108 -3.96 -22.82 21.65
CA GLU A 108 -2.66 -22.39 22.18
C GLU A 108 -2.01 -23.50 23.01
N SER A 109 -2.77 -24.17 23.89
CA SER A 109 -2.26 -25.28 24.72
C SER A 109 -1.75 -26.48 23.91
N ARG A 110 -2.30 -26.70 22.71
CA ARG A 110 -1.92 -27.81 21.82
C ARG A 110 -1.10 -27.36 20.60
N MET A 111 -0.61 -26.13 20.61
CA MET A 111 0.07 -25.54 19.47
C MET A 111 1.40 -26.24 19.16
N SER A 112 2.12 -26.69 20.19
CA SER A 112 3.37 -27.45 20.04
C SER A 112 3.17 -28.76 19.25
N TYR A 113 2.00 -29.39 19.38
CA TYR A 113 1.66 -30.58 18.62
C TYR A 113 1.10 -30.26 17.23
N LEU A 114 0.31 -29.19 17.10
CA LEU A 114 -0.36 -28.83 15.85
C LEU A 114 0.58 -28.17 14.82
N ALA A 115 1.42 -27.25 15.27
CA ALA A 115 2.33 -26.48 14.42
C ALA A 115 3.62 -26.14 15.19
N PRO A 116 4.52 -27.13 15.37
CA PRO A 116 5.76 -26.94 16.13
C PRO A 116 6.69 -25.90 15.50
N ASN A 117 6.82 -25.84 14.16
CA ASN A 117 7.75 -24.88 13.55
C ASN A 117 7.23 -23.45 13.59
N VAL A 118 5.93 -23.24 13.30
CA VAL A 118 5.33 -21.89 13.35
C VAL A 118 5.34 -21.33 14.78
N SER A 119 5.09 -22.19 15.77
CA SER A 119 5.10 -21.78 17.19
C SER A 119 6.49 -21.43 17.70
N GLN A 120 7.53 -22.17 17.31
CA GLN A 120 8.91 -21.81 17.66
C GLN A 120 9.35 -20.48 17.02
N LEU A 121 8.86 -20.18 15.81
CA LEU A 121 9.23 -18.98 15.07
C LEU A 121 8.61 -17.68 15.63
N VAL A 122 7.32 -17.68 16.00
CA VAL A 122 6.56 -16.46 16.35
C VAL A 122 5.95 -16.50 17.76
N GLY A 123 5.98 -17.66 18.41
CA GLY A 123 5.30 -17.91 19.69
C GLY A 123 3.92 -18.57 19.51
N THR A 124 3.48 -19.28 20.55
CA THR A 124 2.24 -20.06 20.56
C THR A 124 0.99 -19.20 20.39
N ARG A 125 0.93 -18.06 21.07
CA ARG A 125 -0.23 -17.15 21.04
C ARG A 125 -0.50 -16.59 19.65
N ILE A 126 0.54 -16.09 18.98
CA ILE A 126 0.42 -15.54 17.63
C ILE A 126 0.17 -16.66 16.61
N ALA A 127 0.83 -17.82 16.76
CA ALA A 127 0.57 -18.98 15.92
C ALA A 127 -0.89 -19.44 16.00
N ALA A 128 -1.46 -19.48 17.21
CA ALA A 128 -2.88 -19.81 17.42
C ALA A 128 -3.81 -18.83 16.71
N GLN A 129 -3.54 -17.53 16.80
CA GLN A 129 -4.33 -16.52 16.10
C GLN A 129 -4.22 -16.64 14.57
N LEU A 130 -3.02 -16.90 14.04
CA LEU A 130 -2.82 -17.08 12.60
C LEU A 130 -3.55 -18.32 12.07
N ILE A 131 -3.48 -19.45 12.79
CA ILE A 131 -4.16 -20.69 12.43
C ILE A 131 -5.69 -20.54 12.58
N GLY A 132 -6.13 -19.86 13.64
CA GLY A 132 -7.54 -19.59 13.91
C GLY A 132 -8.20 -18.78 12.78
N LEU A 133 -7.51 -17.74 12.30
CA LEU A 133 -7.98 -16.91 11.19
C LEU A 133 -7.84 -17.57 9.82
N ALA A 134 -6.80 -18.39 9.62
CA ALA A 134 -6.67 -19.16 8.38
C ALA A 134 -7.66 -20.34 8.30
N GLY A 135 -8.25 -20.74 9.44
CA GLY A 135 -9.11 -21.92 9.51
C GLY A 135 -8.34 -23.24 9.42
N GLY A 136 -7.13 -23.30 9.99
CA GLY A 136 -6.30 -24.51 10.06
C GLY A 136 -4.92 -24.37 9.41
N VAL A 137 -4.01 -25.29 9.75
CA VAL A 137 -2.61 -25.30 9.26
C VAL A 137 -2.52 -25.54 7.76
N ALA A 138 -3.36 -26.44 7.23
CA ALA A 138 -3.43 -26.71 5.79
C ALA A 138 -3.83 -25.46 4.99
N ASN A 139 -4.82 -24.71 5.48
CA ASN A 139 -5.24 -23.46 4.84
C ASN A 139 -4.17 -22.38 4.99
N LEU A 140 -3.54 -22.25 6.16
CA LEU A 140 -2.43 -21.34 6.39
C LEU A 140 -1.26 -21.57 5.40
N SER A 141 -0.96 -22.83 5.08
CA SER A 141 0.10 -23.20 4.13
C SER A 141 -0.15 -22.75 2.68
N ARG A 142 -1.43 -22.62 2.29
CA ARG A 142 -1.86 -22.16 0.96
C ARG A 142 -1.77 -20.64 0.83
N ILE A 143 -1.86 -19.91 1.94
CA ILE A 143 -1.83 -18.44 1.95
C ILE A 143 -0.40 -17.96 1.57
N PRO A 144 -0.26 -17.05 0.58
CA PRO A 144 1.04 -16.51 0.23
C PRO A 144 1.55 -15.53 1.29
N SER A 145 2.87 -15.34 1.36
CA SER A 145 3.52 -14.51 2.40
C SER A 145 3.06 -13.05 2.45
N CYS A 146 2.67 -12.47 1.32
CA CYS A 146 2.12 -11.11 1.26
C CYS A 146 0.76 -10.98 1.95
N ASN A 147 -0.09 -12.02 1.85
CA ASN A 147 -1.39 -12.04 2.51
C ASN A 147 -1.25 -12.34 4.00
N LEU A 148 -0.28 -13.19 4.38
CA LEU A 148 0.05 -13.43 5.80
C LEU A 148 0.44 -12.14 6.53
N GLN A 149 1.19 -11.24 5.86
CA GLN A 149 1.61 -9.96 6.44
C GLN A 149 0.43 -9.12 6.98
N VAL A 150 -0.68 -9.12 6.24
CA VAL A 150 -1.89 -8.31 6.55
C VAL A 150 -2.97 -9.13 7.25
N LEU A 151 -2.68 -10.38 7.59
CA LEU A 151 -3.65 -11.27 8.19
C LEU A 151 -4.00 -10.81 9.61
N GLY A 152 -5.29 -10.67 9.89
CA GLY A 152 -5.81 -10.08 11.13
C GLY A 152 -5.67 -8.57 11.22
N GLN A 153 -5.43 -7.86 10.12
CA GLN A 153 -5.45 -6.40 10.09
C GLN A 153 -6.88 -5.91 10.36
N GLN A 154 -7.06 -5.17 11.46
CA GLN A 154 -8.32 -4.50 11.78
C GLN A 154 -8.46 -3.19 10.98
N LYS A 155 -9.69 -2.90 10.56
CA LYS A 155 -10.02 -1.58 10.00
C LYS A 155 -9.94 -0.56 11.13
N LYS A 156 -9.05 0.42 11.00
CA LYS A 156 -9.00 1.58 11.89
C LYS A 156 -9.51 2.78 11.11
N VAL A 157 -10.56 3.41 11.62
CA VAL A 157 -10.95 4.73 11.16
C VAL A 157 -9.90 5.71 11.67
N LEU A 158 -9.44 6.60 10.80
CA LEU A 158 -8.55 7.70 11.16
C LEU A 158 -9.35 8.68 12.01
N SER A 159 -9.49 8.40 13.30
CA SER A 159 -10.06 9.34 14.25
C SER A 159 -9.01 10.39 14.60
N GLY A 160 -9.26 11.63 14.20
CA GLY A 160 -8.36 12.78 14.36
C GLY A 160 -7.60 13.17 13.09
N PHE A 161 -7.21 14.44 13.00
CA PHE A 161 -6.51 15.08 11.88
C PHE A 161 -5.09 14.52 11.57
N SER A 162 -4.74 13.32 12.04
CA SER A 162 -3.40 12.75 11.92
C SER A 162 -3.28 11.77 10.76
N SER A 163 -2.47 12.12 9.76
CA SER A 163 -2.13 11.24 8.63
C SER A 163 -1.07 10.17 8.98
N ALA A 164 -0.39 10.30 10.12
CA ALA A 164 0.73 9.44 10.52
C ALA A 164 0.33 8.25 11.41
N ALA A 165 -0.87 8.26 12.00
CA ALA A 165 -1.27 7.28 13.01
C ALA A 165 -1.68 5.90 12.43
N ALA A 166 -2.08 5.83 11.16
CA ALA A 166 -2.50 4.57 10.55
C ALA A 166 -1.31 3.77 10.00
N LEU A 167 -0.84 2.81 10.78
CA LEU A 167 0.17 1.85 10.34
C LEU A 167 -0.41 0.93 9.24
N LYS A 168 -0.01 1.15 7.99
CA LYS A 168 -0.44 0.33 6.85
C LYS A 168 0.20 -1.06 6.91
N HIS A 169 -0.52 -2.06 6.41
CA HIS A 169 -0.05 -3.45 6.29
C HIS A 169 0.41 -4.06 7.63
N THR A 170 -0.35 -3.79 8.69
CA THR A 170 -0.11 -4.31 10.04
C THR A 170 -1.15 -5.38 10.39
N GLY A 171 -0.80 -6.64 10.15
CA GLY A 171 -1.53 -7.80 10.68
C GLY A 171 -1.03 -8.22 12.06
N ILE A 172 -1.49 -9.38 12.53
CA ILE A 172 -1.09 -9.95 13.84
C ILE A 172 0.42 -10.14 13.92
N ILE A 173 1.04 -10.57 12.82
CA ILE A 173 2.48 -10.82 12.74
C ILE A 173 3.28 -9.58 13.18
N PHE A 174 2.79 -8.37 12.89
CA PHE A 174 3.47 -7.13 13.27
C PHE A 174 3.69 -7.01 14.78
N TYR A 175 2.79 -7.55 15.59
CA TYR A 175 2.85 -7.50 17.05
C TYR A 175 3.70 -8.62 17.67
N ALA A 176 4.38 -9.42 16.86
CA ALA A 176 5.34 -10.41 17.34
C ALA A 176 6.52 -9.75 18.07
N ASP A 177 6.98 -10.42 19.11
CA ASP A 177 8.17 -10.08 19.91
C ASP A 177 9.39 -9.79 19.02
N VAL A 178 9.68 -10.68 18.07
CA VAL A 178 10.79 -10.56 17.13
C VAL A 178 10.74 -9.23 16.34
N ILE A 179 9.55 -8.71 16.05
CA ILE A 179 9.39 -7.44 15.31
C ILE A 179 9.39 -6.24 16.25
N GLN A 180 8.73 -6.32 17.39
CA GLN A 180 8.62 -5.19 18.32
C GLN A 180 9.98 -4.79 18.90
N ASN A 181 10.89 -5.76 19.06
CA ASN A 181 12.27 -5.55 19.49
C ASN A 181 13.13 -4.78 18.47
N VAL A 182 12.68 -4.67 17.22
CA VAL A 182 13.41 -3.95 16.16
C VAL A 182 12.98 -2.47 16.11
N PRO A 183 13.91 -1.53 15.81
CA PRO A 183 13.57 -0.12 15.63
C PRO A 183 12.46 0.12 14.61
N PRO A 184 11.60 1.14 14.81
CA PRO A 184 10.36 1.34 14.03
C PRO A 184 10.58 1.45 12.51
N TYR A 185 11.69 2.03 12.08
CA TYR A 185 12.03 2.19 10.66
C TYR A 185 12.33 0.85 9.95
N LEU A 186 12.69 -0.21 10.69
CA LEU A 186 12.96 -1.55 10.15
C LEU A 186 11.80 -2.53 10.34
N ARG A 187 10.81 -2.23 11.21
CA ARG A 187 9.72 -3.16 11.54
C ARG A 187 8.95 -3.66 10.32
N MET A 188 8.69 -2.81 9.33
CA MET A 188 8.02 -3.22 8.09
C MET A 188 8.87 -4.14 7.20
N LYS A 189 10.20 -3.99 7.24
CA LYS A 189 11.12 -4.88 6.54
C LYS A 189 11.22 -6.23 7.26
N ALA A 190 11.28 -6.20 8.59
CA ALA A 190 11.24 -7.38 9.45
C ALA A 190 9.93 -8.17 9.28
N CYS A 191 8.78 -7.49 9.26
CA CYS A 191 7.46 -8.10 9.05
C CYS A 191 7.38 -8.89 7.75
N ARG A 192 7.86 -8.33 6.64
CA ARG A 192 7.93 -9.04 5.36
C ARG A 192 8.85 -10.27 5.39
N ALA A 193 10.00 -10.17 6.06
CA ALA A 193 10.92 -11.29 6.20
C ALA A 193 10.33 -12.41 7.06
N LEU A 194 9.68 -12.06 8.18
CA LEU A 194 9.03 -12.99 9.10
C LEU A 194 7.84 -13.68 8.40
N ALA A 195 6.95 -12.94 7.73
CA ALA A 195 5.84 -13.51 6.98
C ALA A 195 6.29 -14.49 5.88
N GLY A 196 7.44 -14.21 5.25
CA GLY A 196 8.08 -15.14 4.31
C GLY A 196 8.49 -16.46 4.95
N LYS A 197 9.12 -16.41 6.12
CA LYS A 197 9.53 -17.62 6.86
C LYS A 197 8.32 -18.36 7.47
N ILE A 198 7.30 -17.65 7.96
CA ILE A 198 6.05 -18.24 8.44
C ILE A 198 5.36 -19.04 7.33
N ALA A 199 5.30 -18.51 6.10
CA ALA A 199 4.70 -19.23 4.97
C ALA A 199 5.43 -20.56 4.68
N LEU A 200 6.76 -20.58 4.82
CA LEU A 200 7.54 -21.80 4.67
C LEU A 200 7.26 -22.77 5.82
N MET A 201 7.25 -22.30 7.07
CA MET A 201 7.01 -23.14 8.24
C MET A 201 5.60 -23.71 8.28
N ALA A 202 4.59 -22.92 7.91
CA ALA A 202 3.22 -23.41 7.77
C ALA A 202 3.09 -24.53 6.72
N ARG A 203 3.94 -24.52 5.67
CA ARG A 203 3.97 -25.59 4.66
C ARG A 203 4.74 -26.82 5.11
N VAL A 204 5.72 -26.67 5.99
CA VAL A 204 6.37 -27.81 6.63
C VAL A 204 5.40 -28.46 7.62
N ASP A 205 4.75 -27.65 8.45
CA ASP A 205 3.79 -28.10 9.47
C ASP A 205 2.49 -28.69 8.89
N SER A 206 2.16 -28.40 7.64
CA SER A 206 0.99 -29.00 6.97
C SER A 206 1.27 -30.38 6.36
N GLN A 207 2.52 -30.83 6.33
CA GLN A 207 2.88 -32.11 5.71
C GLN A 207 2.55 -33.30 6.63
N PRO A 208 1.91 -34.36 6.11
CA PRO A 208 1.49 -35.51 6.91
C PRO A 208 2.65 -36.42 7.36
N HIS A 209 3.82 -36.37 6.70
CA HIS A 209 5.01 -37.18 7.02
C HIS A 209 6.14 -36.30 7.56
N GLN A 210 5.85 -35.48 8.57
CA GLN A 210 6.83 -34.57 9.14
C GLN A 210 7.78 -35.30 10.09
N SER A 211 9.08 -35.20 9.83
CA SER A 211 10.15 -35.73 10.70
C SER A 211 10.32 -34.90 11.99
N ASP A 212 10.05 -33.59 11.91
CA ASP A 212 10.37 -32.64 12.96
C ASP A 212 9.17 -32.33 13.86
N ARG A 213 8.99 -33.13 14.92
CA ARG A 213 7.98 -32.87 15.97
C ARG A 213 8.41 -31.80 16.98
N GLU A 214 9.71 -31.59 17.13
CA GLU A 214 10.26 -30.63 18.11
C GLU A 214 10.34 -29.19 17.57
N GLY A 215 10.17 -28.99 16.26
CA GLY A 215 10.20 -27.65 15.65
C GLY A 215 11.60 -27.07 15.43
N LYS A 216 12.62 -27.92 15.25
CA LYS A 216 14.03 -27.51 15.10
C LYS A 216 14.25 -26.54 13.93
N VAL A 217 13.57 -26.78 12.81
CA VAL A 217 13.66 -25.93 11.62
C VAL A 217 13.08 -24.54 11.90
N GLY A 218 11.97 -24.47 12.64
CA GLY A 218 11.40 -23.21 13.13
C GLY A 218 12.37 -22.40 14.00
N ALA A 219 13.05 -23.09 14.93
CA ALA A 219 14.07 -22.46 15.77
C ALA A 219 15.27 -21.94 14.96
N GLN A 220 15.80 -22.73 14.03
CA GLN A 220 16.90 -22.29 13.14
C GLN A 220 16.52 -21.04 12.34
N PHE A 221 15.30 -20.98 11.79
CA PHE A 221 14.85 -19.81 11.05
C PHE A 221 14.59 -18.59 11.92
N ARG A 222 14.25 -18.79 13.20
CA ARG A 222 14.17 -17.69 14.16
C ARG A 222 15.56 -17.09 14.39
N ASP A 223 16.57 -17.91 14.61
CA ASP A 223 17.95 -17.45 14.81
C ASP A 223 18.49 -16.74 13.57
N GLU A 224 18.25 -17.28 12.38
CA GLU A 224 18.60 -16.61 11.11
C GLU A 224 17.93 -15.24 10.97
N LEU A 225 16.66 -15.12 11.36
CA LEU A 225 15.93 -13.87 11.29
C LEU A 225 16.47 -12.84 12.28
N ILE A 226 16.77 -13.25 13.51
CA ILE A 226 17.35 -12.38 14.54
C ILE A 226 18.71 -11.86 14.05
N ALA A 227 19.60 -12.74 13.61
CA ALA A 227 20.91 -12.35 13.07
C ALA A 227 20.78 -11.40 11.86
N LYS A 228 19.79 -11.62 11.00
CA LYS A 228 19.52 -10.73 9.86
C LYS A 228 18.99 -9.36 10.28
N MET A 229 18.18 -9.31 11.34
CA MET A 229 17.65 -8.07 11.89
C MET A 229 18.74 -7.28 12.61
N GLU A 230 19.62 -7.93 13.37
CA GLU A 230 20.81 -7.32 13.98
C GLU A 230 21.73 -6.72 12.91
N LYS A 231 22.01 -7.48 11.84
CA LYS A 231 22.78 -6.98 10.70
C LYS A 231 22.16 -5.76 10.01
N TRP A 232 20.84 -5.57 10.08
CA TRP A 232 20.21 -4.35 9.55
C TRP A 232 20.33 -3.16 10.48
N GLN A 233 20.56 -3.39 11.78
CA GLN A 233 20.78 -2.35 12.76
C GLN A 233 22.24 -1.87 12.75
N GLU A 234 23.17 -2.70 12.27
CA GLU A 234 24.56 -2.29 12.06
C GLU A 234 24.63 -1.00 11.21
N PRO A 235 25.35 0.04 11.68
CA PRO A 235 25.52 1.25 10.92
C PRO A 235 26.22 0.95 9.60
N GLN A 236 25.80 1.64 8.53
CA GLN A 236 26.50 1.52 7.26
C GLN A 236 27.96 1.92 7.45
N LYS A 237 28.89 1.08 6.98
CA LYS A 237 30.31 1.41 6.96
C LYS A 237 30.50 2.78 6.31
N ALA A 238 31.25 3.65 6.99
CA ALA A 238 31.50 5.00 6.51
C ALA A 238 32.04 4.93 5.08
N LYS A 239 31.44 5.72 4.18
CA LYS A 239 31.94 5.80 2.80
C LYS A 239 33.37 6.35 2.86
N THR A 240 34.32 5.59 2.37
CA THR A 240 35.68 6.09 2.16
C THR A 240 35.62 7.28 1.21
N LYS A 241 36.31 8.38 1.52
CA LYS A 241 36.42 9.53 0.61
C LYS A 241 37.09 9.03 -0.68
N LYS A 242 36.30 8.86 -1.74
CA LYS A 242 36.84 8.47 -3.04
C LYS A 242 37.60 9.67 -3.59
N ALA A 243 38.91 9.50 -3.79
CA ALA A 243 39.72 10.53 -4.43
C ALA A 243 39.11 10.86 -5.80
N LEU A 244 39.12 12.16 -6.14
CA LEU A 244 38.74 12.59 -7.48
C LEU A 244 39.67 11.90 -8.49
N PRO A 245 39.15 11.53 -9.67
CA PRO A 245 40.02 11.16 -10.78
C PRO A 245 41.06 12.26 -11.00
N ILE A 246 42.31 11.86 -11.22
CA ILE A 246 43.40 12.79 -11.53
C ILE A 246 42.94 13.67 -12.71
N PRO A 247 43.01 15.01 -12.61
CA PRO A 247 42.75 15.89 -13.74
C PRO A 247 43.71 15.53 -14.88
N ASP A 248 43.17 14.94 -15.94
CA ASP A 248 43.93 14.46 -17.08
C ASP A 248 43.34 15.07 -18.34
N GLU A 249 44.15 15.82 -19.08
CA GLU A 249 43.76 16.53 -20.31
C GLU A 249 43.82 15.64 -21.55
N LYS A 250 43.60 14.33 -21.39
CA LYS A 250 43.55 13.40 -22.52
C LYS A 250 42.57 13.89 -23.60
N PRO A 251 42.98 13.82 -24.88
CA PRO A 251 42.13 14.23 -25.98
C PRO A 251 40.83 13.40 -25.97
N ARG A 252 39.68 14.09 -25.95
CA ARG A 252 38.38 13.43 -25.93
C ARG A 252 38.16 12.67 -27.24
N ARG A 253 37.67 11.43 -27.16
CA ARG A 253 37.30 10.63 -28.33
C ARG A 253 36.15 11.31 -29.08
N LYS A 254 36.36 11.72 -30.33
CA LYS A 254 35.33 12.32 -31.20
C LYS A 254 34.39 11.22 -31.71
N ARG A 255 33.07 11.42 -31.60
CA ARG A 255 32.04 10.48 -32.08
C ARG A 255 30.97 11.24 -32.88
N GLY A 256 30.63 10.75 -34.07
CA GLY A 256 29.65 11.39 -34.98
C GLY A 256 28.24 10.77 -34.98
N GLY A 257 27.98 9.74 -34.18
CA GLY A 257 26.73 8.96 -34.26
C GLY A 257 25.47 9.74 -33.83
N LYS A 258 24.31 9.38 -34.40
CA LYS A 258 22.98 9.99 -34.12
C LYS A 258 22.66 10.10 -32.63
N ARG A 259 22.99 9.08 -31.83
CA ARG A 259 22.81 9.08 -30.37
C ARG A 259 23.69 10.13 -29.67
N TYR A 260 24.96 10.21 -30.08
CA TYR A 260 25.91 11.18 -29.52
C TYR A 260 25.56 12.61 -29.93
N ARG A 261 25.15 12.82 -31.19
CA ARG A 261 24.65 14.11 -31.67
C ARG A 261 23.44 14.59 -30.89
N LYS A 262 22.44 13.73 -30.66
CA LYS A 262 21.26 14.05 -29.85
C LYS A 262 21.59 14.33 -28.38
N MET A 263 22.56 13.63 -27.80
CA MET A 263 23.05 13.91 -26.44
C MET A 263 23.77 15.26 -26.37
N LYS A 264 24.59 15.57 -27.38
CA LYS A 264 25.30 16.85 -27.52
C LYS A 264 24.30 17.99 -27.72
N GLU A 265 23.32 17.84 -28.60
CA GLU A 265 22.20 18.78 -28.82
C GLU A 265 21.42 19.10 -27.53
N ARG A 266 21.32 18.16 -26.59
CA ARG A 266 20.64 18.36 -25.30
C ARG A 266 21.45 19.19 -24.30
N LEU A 267 22.79 19.07 -24.32
CA LEU A 267 23.67 19.72 -23.35
C LEU A 267 24.35 20.98 -23.90
N GLN A 268 24.52 21.05 -25.21
CA GLN A 268 25.11 22.21 -25.87
C GLN A 268 24.14 23.39 -25.84
N MET A 269 24.69 24.59 -25.80
CA MET A 269 23.92 25.81 -25.93
C MET A 269 23.14 25.78 -27.26
N THR A 270 21.85 26.05 -27.19
CA THR A 270 21.00 26.15 -28.37
C THR A 270 21.45 27.34 -29.21
N ASP A 271 21.15 27.30 -30.50
CA ASP A 271 21.54 28.35 -31.45
C ASP A 271 20.93 29.69 -31.05
N VAL A 272 19.65 29.67 -30.63
CA VAL A 272 18.95 30.80 -30.02
C VAL A 272 19.70 31.35 -28.80
N ARG A 273 20.18 30.49 -27.90
CA ARG A 273 20.93 30.96 -26.73
C ARG A 273 22.33 31.48 -27.10
N ARG A 274 22.93 30.97 -28.17
CA ARG A 274 24.18 31.52 -28.73
C ARG A 274 23.96 32.92 -29.31
N GLU A 275 22.81 33.19 -29.91
CA GLU A 275 22.42 34.52 -30.40
C GLU A 275 22.10 35.49 -29.26
N ILE A 276 21.41 35.04 -28.20
CA ILE A 276 21.18 35.83 -26.99
C ILE A 276 22.51 36.25 -26.34
N ASN A 277 23.50 35.36 -26.34
CA ASN A 277 24.81 35.65 -25.77
C ASN A 277 25.69 36.55 -26.67
N ARG A 278 25.25 36.89 -27.89
CA ARG A 278 25.95 37.84 -28.76
C ARG A 278 25.39 39.23 -28.51
N GLN A 279 26.27 40.18 -28.22
CA GLN A 279 25.92 41.59 -28.07
C GLN A 279 26.38 42.38 -29.30
N SER A 280 25.55 43.30 -29.73
CA SER A 280 25.88 44.23 -30.81
C SER A 280 26.52 45.47 -30.21
N PHE A 281 27.73 45.79 -30.69
CA PHE A 281 28.46 46.95 -30.20
C PHE A 281 27.77 48.24 -30.67
N ALA A 282 27.57 49.20 -29.76
CA ALA A 282 26.96 50.52 -30.00
C ALA A 282 25.43 50.56 -30.25
N THR A 283 24.69 49.50 -29.96
CA THR A 283 23.22 49.47 -29.98
C THR A 283 22.66 49.10 -28.61
N ALA A 284 21.62 49.79 -28.13
CA ALA A 284 20.93 49.40 -26.90
C ALA A 284 20.10 48.13 -27.15
N ASP A 285 20.29 47.11 -26.31
CA ASP A 285 19.53 45.87 -26.38
C ASP A 285 18.18 46.04 -25.63
N GLU A 286 17.12 45.44 -26.14
CA GLU A 286 15.83 45.41 -25.44
C GLU A 286 15.92 44.51 -24.19
N GLU A 287 15.66 45.09 -23.02
CA GLU A 287 15.57 44.37 -21.75
C GLU A 287 14.13 43.91 -21.50
N TYR A 288 13.91 42.60 -21.48
CA TYR A 288 12.64 42.04 -21.05
C TYR A 288 12.64 41.90 -19.52
N GLY A 289 11.86 42.72 -18.84
CA GLY A 289 11.70 42.70 -17.39
C GLY A 289 10.76 41.60 -16.92
N ASP A 290 11.29 40.53 -16.33
CA ASP A 290 10.55 39.68 -15.40
C ASP A 290 11.25 39.69 -14.04
N ASN A 291 10.47 39.46 -12.98
CA ASN A 291 10.52 39.94 -11.59
C ASN A 291 11.81 39.81 -10.74
N ALA A 292 13.03 39.84 -11.30
CA ALA A 292 14.24 39.97 -10.47
C ALA A 292 15.44 40.63 -11.16
N MET A 293 15.83 40.19 -12.36
CA MET A 293 16.95 40.76 -13.11
C MET A 293 16.62 40.61 -14.59
N GLY A 294 16.50 41.72 -15.31
CA GLY A 294 16.07 41.76 -16.71
C GLY A 294 16.80 40.76 -17.60
N ILE A 295 16.07 40.17 -18.54
CA ILE A 295 16.62 39.27 -19.55
C ILE A 295 16.92 40.11 -20.79
N THR A 296 18.20 40.27 -21.12
CA THR A 296 18.61 40.87 -22.40
C THR A 296 18.45 39.86 -23.52
N ALA A 297 17.83 40.27 -24.63
CA ALA A 297 17.73 39.44 -25.82
C ALA A 297 19.03 39.43 -26.65
N GLY A 298 20.01 40.29 -26.32
CA GLY A 298 21.23 40.46 -27.10
C GLY A 298 20.87 40.78 -28.56
N ARG A 299 21.54 40.10 -29.49
CA ARG A 299 21.26 40.22 -30.94
C ARG A 299 19.96 39.53 -31.39
N LEU A 300 19.31 38.74 -30.54
CA LEU A 300 18.08 38.04 -30.91
C LEU A 300 16.90 39.03 -30.99
N GLY A 301 16.40 39.30 -32.20
CA GLY A 301 15.27 40.22 -32.44
C GLY A 301 15.67 41.60 -33.00
N GLN A 302 16.96 41.87 -33.17
CA GLN A 302 17.47 43.17 -33.61
C GLN A 302 17.19 43.49 -35.10
N GLU A 303 16.94 42.48 -35.93
CA GLU A 303 16.78 42.62 -37.41
C GLU A 303 15.32 42.82 -37.87
N GLY A 304 14.38 43.16 -36.97
CA GLY A 304 13.08 43.75 -37.35
C GLY A 304 11.84 42.88 -37.12
N SER A 305 10.75 43.59 -36.79
CA SER A 305 9.42 43.14 -36.33
C SER A 305 9.42 42.54 -34.91
N GLY A 306 8.84 43.28 -33.96
CA GLY A 306 8.78 42.98 -32.51
C GLY A 306 8.00 41.73 -32.09
N ASN A 307 7.90 40.70 -32.95
CA ASN A 307 7.30 39.41 -32.65
C ASN A 307 8.23 38.27 -33.10
N LEU A 308 9.13 37.83 -32.22
CA LEU A 308 9.97 36.65 -32.41
C LEU A 308 9.12 35.36 -32.40
N ARG A 309 8.71 34.85 -33.58
CA ARG A 309 8.18 33.48 -33.71
C ARG A 309 9.32 32.47 -33.73
N ILE A 310 9.91 32.22 -32.55
CA ILE A 310 10.82 31.08 -32.40
C ILE A 310 9.95 29.82 -32.40
N VAL A 311 10.08 28.99 -33.44
CA VAL A 311 9.48 27.66 -33.45
C VAL A 311 10.05 26.91 -32.25
N ARG A 312 9.27 26.82 -31.17
CA ARG A 312 9.60 26.04 -29.97
C ARG A 312 9.80 24.61 -30.41
N LYS A 313 11.04 24.21 -30.63
CA LYS A 313 11.37 22.80 -30.83
C LYS A 313 11.13 22.13 -29.49
N GLU A 314 10.03 21.38 -29.37
CA GLU A 314 9.66 20.69 -28.14
C GLU A 314 10.86 19.88 -27.62
N GLN A 315 11.48 20.37 -26.56
CA GLN A 315 12.46 19.60 -25.85
C GLN A 315 11.70 18.49 -25.14
N LYS A 316 11.78 17.27 -25.67
CA LYS A 316 11.33 16.06 -24.95
C LYS A 316 12.20 15.86 -23.72
N GLN A 317 11.95 16.63 -22.65
CA GLN A 317 12.52 16.36 -21.35
C GLN A 317 11.96 15.04 -20.86
N MET A 318 12.81 14.02 -20.88
CA MET A 318 12.53 12.73 -20.27
C MET A 318 12.67 12.84 -18.76
N ALA A 319 11.70 13.47 -18.11
CA ALA A 319 11.51 13.33 -16.68
C ALA A 319 10.89 11.94 -16.39
N LYS A 320 11.65 10.87 -16.66
CA LYS A 320 11.18 9.48 -16.46
C LYS A 320 10.73 9.25 -15.01
N LYS A 321 11.34 9.91 -14.04
CA LYS A 321 10.97 9.83 -12.61
C LYS A 321 9.66 10.57 -12.30
N LEU A 322 9.42 11.74 -12.91
CA LEU A 322 8.20 12.51 -12.70
C LEU A 322 6.98 11.86 -13.39
N LYS A 323 7.17 11.30 -14.60
CA LYS A 323 6.11 10.56 -15.31
C LYS A 323 5.71 9.25 -14.60
N ALA A 324 6.66 8.58 -13.94
CA ALA A 324 6.34 7.41 -13.12
C ALA A 324 5.57 7.80 -11.86
N ALA A 325 5.91 8.94 -11.24
CA ALA A 325 5.19 9.48 -10.10
C ALA A 325 3.76 9.93 -10.45
N SER A 326 3.54 10.54 -11.62
CA SER A 326 2.21 10.95 -12.06
C SER A 326 1.31 9.75 -12.35
N PHE A 327 1.82 8.70 -13.01
CA PHE A 327 1.10 7.43 -13.21
C PHE A 327 0.71 6.75 -11.88
N ALA A 328 1.56 6.84 -10.86
CA ALA A 328 1.28 6.32 -9.52
C ALA A 328 0.34 7.21 -8.67
N SER A 329 0.07 8.44 -9.09
CA SER A 329 -0.89 9.34 -8.41
C SER A 329 -2.31 9.23 -8.96
N ALA A 330 -2.45 8.88 -10.25
CA ALA A 330 -3.77 8.65 -10.87
C ALA A 330 -4.51 7.43 -10.28
N SER A 331 -3.79 6.53 -9.60
CA SER A 331 -4.34 5.34 -8.95
C SER A 331 -4.69 5.54 -7.46
N LYS A 332 -4.63 6.77 -6.92
CA LYS A 332 -4.83 7.05 -5.48
C LYS A 332 -6.21 7.59 -5.10
N ALA A 333 -7.12 7.83 -6.04
CA ALA A 333 -8.51 8.02 -5.65
C ALA A 333 -9.03 6.69 -5.05
N PRO A 334 -9.75 6.70 -3.92
CA PRO A 334 -10.34 5.48 -3.36
C PRO A 334 -11.40 5.01 -4.35
N MET A 335 -11.03 4.08 -5.22
CA MET A 335 -11.98 3.47 -6.14
C MET A 335 -12.88 2.54 -5.31
N SER A 336 -14.12 2.97 -5.10
CA SER A 336 -15.22 2.11 -4.67
C SER A 336 -15.23 0.85 -5.54
N GLY A 337 -15.46 -0.34 -4.96
CA GLY A 337 -15.47 -1.61 -5.69
C GLY A 337 -16.55 -1.72 -6.77
N LEU A 338 -17.45 -0.72 -6.86
CA LEU A 338 -18.45 -0.55 -7.92
C LEU A 338 -18.05 0.43 -9.01
N ALA A 339 -16.92 1.14 -8.87
CA ALA A 339 -16.39 2.02 -9.91
C ALA A 339 -15.76 1.16 -11.01
N SER A 340 -16.52 0.90 -12.07
CA SER A 340 -16.03 0.29 -13.29
C SER A 340 -14.83 1.08 -13.84
N SER A 341 -13.89 0.36 -14.47
CA SER A 341 -12.62 0.85 -15.02
C SER A 341 -12.83 1.81 -16.21
N LEU A 342 -13.41 2.96 -15.95
CA LEU A 342 -13.78 3.98 -16.92
C LEU A 342 -12.70 5.08 -16.86
N ALA A 343 -11.65 4.90 -17.64
CA ALA A 343 -10.54 5.84 -17.71
C ALA A 343 -10.92 7.02 -18.63
N PHE A 344 -11.16 8.19 -18.06
CA PHE A 344 -11.33 9.42 -18.83
C PHE A 344 -9.96 9.89 -19.33
N THR A 345 -9.69 9.71 -20.63
CA THR A 345 -8.56 10.39 -21.27
C THR A 345 -9.09 11.62 -22.02
N PRO A 346 -8.43 12.79 -21.92
CA PRO A 346 -8.99 14.06 -22.40
C PRO A 346 -9.00 14.21 -23.94
N VAL A 347 -8.62 13.18 -24.70
CA VAL A 347 -8.44 13.27 -26.16
C VAL A 347 -9.41 12.37 -26.94
N GLN A 348 -9.92 11.29 -26.34
CA GLN A 348 -10.86 10.37 -26.98
C GLN A 348 -11.82 9.86 -25.90
N GLY A 349 -13.13 9.97 -26.13
CA GLY A 349 -14.19 9.77 -25.13
C GLY A 349 -14.27 8.36 -24.51
N ILE A 350 -15.40 8.08 -23.85
CA ILE A 350 -15.64 6.86 -23.06
C ILE A 350 -15.41 5.60 -23.90
N GLU A 351 -14.26 4.95 -23.74
CA GLU A 351 -14.01 3.61 -24.27
C GLU A 351 -14.01 2.59 -23.12
N LEU A 352 -14.95 1.63 -23.19
CA LEU A 352 -14.84 0.38 -22.45
C LEU A 352 -13.65 -0.40 -23.01
N MET A 353 -12.52 -0.37 -22.33
CA MET A 353 -11.41 -1.25 -22.66
C MET A 353 -11.80 -2.70 -22.34
N ASN A 354 -12.15 -3.50 -23.35
CA ASN A 354 -12.32 -4.94 -23.20
C ASN A 354 -10.94 -5.63 -23.18
N PRO A 355 -10.46 -6.15 -22.03
CA PRO A 355 -9.14 -6.76 -21.91
C PRO A 355 -8.97 -8.04 -22.75
N GLU A 356 -10.06 -8.66 -23.19
CA GLU A 356 -10.03 -9.84 -24.05
C GLU A 356 -9.62 -9.49 -25.49
N ALA A 357 -10.01 -8.32 -26.00
CA ALA A 357 -9.61 -7.85 -27.31
C ALA A 357 -8.09 -7.61 -27.41
N ALA A 358 -7.48 -7.16 -26.31
CA ALA A 358 -6.02 -7.01 -26.22
C ALA A 358 -5.31 -8.37 -26.24
N LYS A 359 -5.84 -9.37 -25.51
CA LYS A 359 -5.30 -10.75 -25.54
C LYS A 359 -5.42 -11.37 -26.94
N ALA A 360 -6.55 -11.15 -27.63
CA ALA A 360 -6.75 -11.63 -28.99
C ALA A 360 -5.76 -11.03 -29.99
N ARG A 361 -5.47 -9.72 -29.89
CA ARG A 361 -4.43 -9.06 -30.71
C ARG A 361 -3.03 -9.62 -30.47
N VAL A 362 -2.66 -9.87 -29.21
CA VAL A 362 -1.36 -10.47 -28.87
C VAL A 362 -1.27 -11.91 -29.38
N LYS A 363 -2.36 -12.67 -29.27
CA LYS A 363 -2.43 -14.05 -29.80
C LYS A 363 -2.26 -14.06 -31.32
N ALA A 364 -3.01 -13.22 -32.05
CA ALA A 364 -2.88 -13.07 -33.50
C ALA A 364 -1.47 -12.61 -33.96
N ALA A 365 -0.81 -11.75 -33.17
CA ALA A 365 0.55 -11.31 -33.46
C ALA A 365 1.58 -12.45 -33.25
N ASN A 366 1.39 -13.28 -32.22
CA ASN A 366 2.24 -14.45 -31.96
C ASN A 366 2.00 -15.55 -33.01
N ASP A 367 0.76 -15.77 -33.42
CA ASP A 367 0.40 -16.73 -34.47
C ASP A 367 1.07 -16.39 -35.80
N LYS A 368 1.30 -15.09 -36.08
CA LYS A 368 2.03 -14.64 -37.29
C LYS A 368 3.53 -14.91 -37.24
N TYR A 369 4.12 -15.04 -36.06
CA TYR A 369 5.57 -15.20 -35.88
C TYR A 369 6.00 -16.66 -35.68
N PHE A 370 5.09 -17.51 -35.18
CA PHE A 370 5.34 -18.92 -34.89
C PHE A 370 4.41 -19.88 -35.66
N ALA A 371 3.84 -19.45 -36.78
CA ALA A 371 3.07 -20.34 -37.64
C ALA A 371 3.97 -21.44 -38.23
N ALA A 372 3.49 -22.69 -38.21
CA ALA A 372 4.19 -23.84 -38.80
C ALA A 372 4.50 -23.66 -40.30
N ASN A 373 3.75 -22.78 -40.97
CA ASN A 373 3.86 -22.51 -42.41
C ASN A 373 4.74 -21.28 -42.73
N SER A 374 5.20 -20.52 -41.74
CA SER A 374 6.05 -19.34 -41.95
C SER A 374 7.53 -19.69 -41.70
N GLY A 375 8.12 -20.46 -42.60
CA GLY A 375 9.56 -20.72 -42.64
C GLY A 375 10.33 -19.68 -43.47
N PHE A 376 11.63 -19.51 -43.19
CA PHE A 376 12.52 -18.65 -43.97
C PHE A 376 12.69 -19.21 -45.39
N VAL A 377 12.32 -18.42 -46.40
CA VAL A 377 12.55 -18.75 -47.82
C VAL A 377 13.98 -18.35 -48.19
N SER A 378 14.77 -19.32 -48.63
CA SER A 378 16.11 -19.06 -49.19
C SER A 378 15.96 -18.32 -50.52
N ILE A 379 16.65 -17.18 -50.68
CA ILE A 379 16.63 -16.36 -51.90
C ILE A 379 17.52 -16.96 -53.01
N VAL A 380 18.25 -18.04 -52.74
CA VAL A 380 19.14 -18.67 -53.72
C VAL A 380 18.32 -19.53 -54.67
N LYS A 381 18.25 -19.14 -55.96
CA LYS A 381 17.77 -20.02 -57.04
C LYS A 381 18.78 -21.17 -57.18
N LYS A 382 18.30 -22.40 -56.99
CA LYS A 382 19.10 -23.61 -57.26
C LYS A 382 19.37 -23.72 -58.77
N PRO A 383 20.53 -24.28 -59.15
CA PRO A 383 20.96 -24.40 -60.55
C PRO A 383 20.04 -25.29 -61.38
#